data_AF-A0A1B6I316-F1
#
_entry.id   AF-A0A1B6I316-F1
#
_cell.length_a   1.000
_cell.length_b   1.000
_cell.length_c   1.000
_cell.angle_alpha   90.00
_cell.angle_beta   90.00
_cell.angle_gamma   90.00
#
_symmetry.space_group_name_H-M   'P 1'
#
loop_
_entity.id
_entity.type
_entity.pdbx_description
1 polymer ?
#
loop_
_entity_poly.entity_id
_entity_poly.type
_entity_poly.pdbx_seq_one_letter_code
_entity_poly.pdbx_strand_id
1 'polypeptide(L)'
;KDNPVPIYIEFFFFNWTNRGDLEKEGSFHIPQLQELGPYRFTEKIERVNVTWNDNDTITYQQAKWWYFDQENSRGSLDDEIVTLNVVSLTAAFTVRDWNYFLRTSVSTAIRMTEQHIHIRRTVRELLFEGYSDRLINMARSMPVFSSVKVPFDKFAWFYK
;
A
#
# COMPACT_ATOMS: atom_id res chain seq x y z
N LYS A 1 -14.79 -24.78 1.83
CA LYS A 1 -14.13 -25.96 1.19
C LYS A 1 -12.65 -25.63 0.99
N ASP A 2 -11.70 -26.54 1.23
CA ASP A 2 -10.27 -26.24 0.99
C ASP A 2 -9.90 -26.35 -0.49
N ASN A 3 -8.85 -25.64 -0.91
CA ASN A 3 -8.42 -25.65 -2.30
C ASN A 3 -7.96 -27.07 -2.69
N PRO A 4 -8.36 -27.58 -3.86
CA PRO A 4 -7.93 -28.91 -4.32
C PRO A 4 -6.42 -28.99 -4.57
N VAL A 5 -5.79 -27.84 -4.82
CA VAL A 5 -4.33 -27.69 -4.95
C VAL A 5 -3.91 -26.50 -4.09
N PRO A 6 -2.88 -26.62 -3.24
CA PRO A 6 -2.35 -25.49 -2.48
C PRO A 6 -1.89 -24.38 -3.42
N ILE A 7 -2.33 -23.15 -3.16
CA ILE A 7 -1.93 -21.95 -3.89
C ILE A 7 -1.12 -21.10 -2.93
N TYR A 8 0.01 -20.59 -3.41
CA TYR A 8 0.90 -19.74 -2.62
C TYR A 8 1.10 -18.41 -3.34
N ILE A 9 1.25 -17.35 -2.56
CA ILE A 9 1.70 -16.05 -3.03
C ILE A 9 2.93 -15.65 -2.23
N GLU A 10 3.94 -15.14 -2.93
CA GLU A 10 5.20 -14.71 -2.34
C GLU A 10 5.40 -13.23 -2.64
N PHE A 11 5.63 -12.45 -1.58
CA PHE A 11 5.92 -11.03 -1.70
C PHE A 11 7.41 -10.77 -1.53
N PHE A 12 7.94 -9.91 -2.40
CA PHE A 12 9.31 -9.41 -2.36
C PHE A 12 9.26 -7.89 -2.27
N PHE A 13 9.98 -7.33 -1.30
CA PHE A 13 10.08 -5.90 -1.08
C PHE A 13 11.46 -5.39 -1.47
N PHE A 14 11.52 -4.21 -2.06
CA PHE A 14 12.77 -3.50 -2.29
C PHE A 14 12.99 -2.47 -1.18
N ASN A 15 13.83 -2.83 -0.20
CA ASN A 15 14.21 -1.98 0.91
C ASN A 15 15.24 -0.93 0.46
N TRP A 16 14.95 0.34 0.71
CA TRP A 16 15.81 1.46 0.33
C TRP A 16 16.87 1.76 1.39
N THR A 17 18.13 1.41 1.08
CA THR A 17 19.24 1.44 2.05
C THR A 17 19.90 2.82 2.16
N ASN A 18 20.02 3.56 1.06
CA ASN A 18 20.71 4.86 1.03
C ASN A 18 19.77 6.08 1.01
N ARG A 19 18.59 5.97 1.63
CA ARG A 19 17.56 7.02 1.65
C ARG A 19 18.05 8.39 2.15
N GLY A 20 18.99 8.41 3.10
CA GLY A 20 19.55 9.64 3.67
C GLY A 20 20.47 10.40 2.72
N ASP A 21 20.92 9.77 1.63
CA ASP A 21 21.70 10.46 0.61
C ASP A 21 20.87 11.51 -0.12
N LEU A 22 19.54 11.34 -0.22
CA LEU A 22 18.65 12.34 -0.84
C LEU A 22 18.65 13.70 -0.13
N GLU A 23 19.04 13.74 1.14
CA GLU A 23 19.08 14.96 1.95
C GLU A 23 20.42 15.69 1.82
N LYS A 24 21.42 15.08 1.16
CA LYS A 24 22.73 15.69 0.94
C LYS A 24 22.66 16.65 -0.26
N GLU A 25 23.10 17.89 -0.06
CA GLU A 25 23.13 18.88 -1.12
C GLU A 25 24.13 18.53 -2.22
N GLY A 26 23.80 18.89 -3.47
CA GLY A 26 24.76 18.97 -4.56
C GLY A 26 25.09 17.67 -5.30
N SER A 27 24.33 16.59 -5.13
CA SER A 27 24.57 15.34 -5.86
C SER A 27 23.27 14.58 -6.19
N PHE A 28 23.16 14.11 -7.44
CA PHE A 28 22.16 13.12 -7.81
C PHE A 28 22.56 11.77 -7.22
N HIS A 29 21.73 11.22 -6.34
CA HIS A 29 21.98 9.94 -5.70
C HIS A 29 21.08 8.86 -6.30
N ILE A 30 21.70 7.81 -6.85
CA ILE A 30 20.98 6.64 -7.36
C ILE A 30 20.45 5.85 -6.15
N PRO A 31 19.14 5.53 -6.09
CA PRO A 31 18.61 4.68 -5.03
C PRO A 31 19.26 3.30 -5.01
N GLN A 32 19.76 2.90 -3.85
CA GLN A 32 20.25 1.56 -3.56
C GLN A 32 19.12 0.77 -2.89
N LEU A 33 18.72 -0.31 -3.57
CA LEU A 33 17.63 -1.16 -3.15
C LEU A 33 18.16 -2.56 -2.82
N GLN A 34 17.69 -3.11 -1.71
CA GLN A 34 17.93 -4.48 -1.31
C GLN A 34 16.62 -5.26 -1.33
N GLU A 35 16.57 -6.34 -2.09
CA GLU A 35 15.41 -7.23 -2.10
C GLU A 35 15.31 -8.00 -0.77
N LEU A 36 14.13 -8.00 -0.17
CA LEU A 36 13.77 -8.72 1.04
C LEU A 36 12.56 -9.62 0.74
N GLY A 37 12.69 -10.90 1.05
CA GLY A 37 11.67 -11.91 0.80
C GLY A 37 12.27 -13.29 0.52
N PRO A 38 11.41 -14.30 0.24
CA PRO A 38 9.96 -14.16 0.13
C PRO A 38 9.27 -14.00 1.50
N TYR A 39 8.19 -13.24 1.52
CA TYR A 39 7.13 -13.32 2.54
C TYR A 39 5.99 -14.12 1.95
N ARG A 40 5.90 -15.40 2.31
CA ARG A 40 5.02 -16.38 1.69
C ARG A 40 3.70 -16.50 2.43
N PHE A 41 2.62 -16.62 1.67
CA PHE A 41 1.28 -16.85 2.18
C PHE A 41 0.63 -18.02 1.44
N THR A 42 -0.13 -18.82 2.16
CA THR A 42 -1.06 -19.79 1.57
C THR A 42 -2.38 -19.08 1.26
N GLU A 43 -2.85 -19.18 0.03
CA GLU A 43 -4.13 -18.64 -0.41
C GLU A 43 -5.22 -19.71 -0.32
N LYS A 44 -6.33 -19.39 0.33
CA LYS A 44 -7.58 -20.16 0.31
C LYS A 44 -8.61 -19.42 -0.54
N ILE A 45 -9.24 -20.13 -1.46
CA ILE A 45 -10.18 -19.56 -2.42
C ILE A 45 -11.51 -20.29 -2.32
N GLU A 46 -12.61 -19.54 -2.21
CA GLU A 46 -13.95 -20.12 -2.22
C GLU A 46 -14.87 -19.36 -3.17
N ARG A 47 -15.69 -20.11 -3.93
CA ARG A 47 -16.79 -19.53 -4.69
C ARG A 47 -17.96 -19.32 -3.74
N VAL A 48 -18.35 -18.08 -3.52
CA VAL A 48 -19.47 -17.67 -2.67
C VAL A 48 -20.56 -17.02 -3.51
N ASN A 49 -21.78 -16.92 -2.97
CA ASN A 49 -22.93 -16.32 -3.67
C ASN A 49 -23.16 -16.90 -5.08
N VAL A 50 -23.18 -18.24 -5.16
CA VAL A 50 -23.31 -18.96 -6.43
C VAL A 50 -24.78 -18.96 -6.88
N THR A 51 -25.02 -18.52 -8.10
CA THR A 51 -26.33 -18.51 -8.77
C THR A 51 -26.20 -19.24 -10.11
N TRP A 52 -27.04 -20.24 -10.32
CA TRP A 52 -27.21 -20.90 -11.61
C TRP A 52 -28.26 -20.13 -12.40
N ASN A 53 -27.91 -19.72 -13.61
CA ASN A 53 -28.77 -18.93 -14.47
C ASN A 53 -29.44 -19.83 -15.52
N ASP A 54 -30.61 -19.44 -16.00
CA ASP A 54 -31.41 -20.20 -16.98
C ASP A 54 -30.75 -20.31 -18.37
N ASN A 55 -29.67 -19.57 -18.61
CA ASN A 55 -28.89 -19.56 -19.85
C ASN A 55 -27.63 -20.45 -19.76
N ASP A 56 -27.66 -21.50 -18.92
CA ASP A 56 -26.54 -22.42 -18.70
C ASP A 56 -25.25 -21.74 -18.22
N THR A 57 -25.36 -20.60 -17.52
CA THR A 57 -24.22 -19.92 -16.90
C THR A 57 -24.29 -19.95 -15.38
N ILE A 58 -23.14 -19.72 -14.75
CA ILE A 58 -23.02 -19.63 -13.29
C ILE A 58 -22.44 -18.27 -12.93
N THR A 59 -23.13 -17.54 -12.08
CA THR A 59 -22.64 -16.30 -11.45
C THR A 59 -22.14 -16.64 -10.05
N TYR A 60 -20.95 -16.17 -9.69
CA TYR A 60 -20.42 -16.33 -8.33
C TYR A 60 -19.45 -15.20 -8.00
N GLN A 61 -19.16 -15.04 -6.72
CA GLN A 61 -18.08 -14.19 -6.22
C GLN A 61 -16.95 -15.06 -5.69
N GLN A 62 -15.72 -14.57 -5.76
CA GLN A 62 -14.55 -15.27 -5.26
C GLN A 62 -14.09 -14.64 -3.95
N ALA A 63 -14.22 -15.37 -2.85
CA ALA A 63 -13.63 -15.00 -1.57
C ALA A 63 -12.21 -15.57 -1.50
N LYS A 64 -11.24 -14.74 -1.10
CA LYS A 64 -9.83 -15.09 -0.95
C LYS A 64 -9.40 -14.80 0.48
N TRP A 65 -8.67 -15.73 1.09
CA TRP A 65 -8.01 -15.54 2.38
C TRP A 65 -6.54 -15.89 2.24
N TRP A 66 -5.68 -15.09 2.86
CA TRP A 66 -4.23 -15.31 2.86
C TRP A 66 -3.76 -15.60 4.29
N TYR A 67 -3.04 -16.71 4.45
CA TYR A 67 -2.48 -17.15 5.72
C TYR A 67 -0.96 -17.13 5.63
N PHE A 68 -0.30 -16.39 6.51
CA PHE A 68 1.15 -16.26 6.48
C PHE A 68 1.84 -17.59 6.78
N ASP A 69 2.76 -17.98 5.92
CA ASP A 69 3.56 -19.19 6.00
C ASP A 69 4.96 -18.81 6.53
N GLN A 70 5.07 -18.73 7.85
CA GLN A 70 6.31 -18.32 8.52
C GLN A 70 7.47 -19.30 8.26
N GLU A 71 7.18 -20.60 8.12
CA GLU A 71 8.22 -21.63 7.94
C GLU A 71 8.91 -21.52 6.57
N ASN A 72 8.16 -21.12 5.54
CA ASN A 72 8.67 -20.95 4.18
C ASN A 72 8.95 -19.48 3.81
N SER A 73 8.89 -18.57 4.79
CA SER A 73 9.25 -17.16 4.62
C SER A 73 10.68 -16.90 5.09
N ARG A 74 11.39 -16.01 4.40
CA ARG A 74 12.76 -15.61 4.79
C ARG A 74 12.76 -14.68 6.02
N GLY A 75 11.65 -13.99 6.26
CA GLY A 75 11.52 -12.95 7.28
C GLY A 75 10.21 -13.05 8.06
N SER A 76 10.00 -12.09 8.96
CA SER A 76 8.76 -11.93 9.73
C SER A 76 7.90 -10.83 9.12
N LEU A 77 6.59 -10.88 9.37
CA LEU A 77 5.70 -9.77 9.05
C LEU A 77 6.04 -8.46 9.80
N ASP A 78 6.84 -8.56 10.85
CA ASP A 78 7.32 -7.42 11.65
C ASP A 78 8.61 -6.80 11.09
N ASP A 79 9.18 -7.36 10.02
CA ASP A 79 10.34 -6.79 9.35
C ASP A 79 10.01 -5.38 8.84
N GLU A 80 10.89 -4.41 9.13
CA GLU A 80 10.73 -3.03 8.66
C GLU A 80 11.28 -2.87 7.25
N ILE A 81 10.44 -2.35 6.36
CA ILE A 81 10.79 -1.97 5.00
C ILE A 81 10.82 -0.44 4.90
N VAL A 82 11.93 0.10 4.40
CA VAL A 82 11.97 1.48 3.93
C VAL A 82 11.61 1.49 2.44
N THR A 83 10.55 2.21 2.09
CA THR A 83 10.10 2.35 0.70
C THR A 83 9.58 3.76 0.42
N LEU A 84 9.15 4.03 -0.81
CA LEU A 84 8.56 5.31 -1.19
C LEU A 84 7.24 5.57 -0.43
N ASN A 85 7.03 6.82 -0.09
CA ASN A 85 5.77 7.29 0.48
C ASN A 85 4.71 7.43 -0.61
N VAL A 86 4.03 6.32 -0.90
CA VAL A 86 3.02 6.27 -1.97
C VAL A 86 1.85 7.22 -1.69
N VAL A 87 1.47 7.43 -0.42
CA VAL A 87 0.39 8.36 -0.04
C VAL A 87 0.75 9.80 -0.43
N SER A 88 1.92 10.27 -0.01
CA SER A 88 2.40 11.62 -0.33
C SER A 88 2.59 11.81 -1.83
N LEU A 89 3.15 10.80 -2.52
CA LEU A 89 3.36 10.83 -3.96
C LEU A 89 2.03 10.90 -4.74
N THR A 90 1.04 10.11 -4.32
CA THR A 90 -0.30 10.10 -4.94
C THR A 90 -1.02 11.42 -4.69
N ALA A 91 -0.91 11.99 -3.49
CA ALA A 91 -1.47 13.30 -3.18
C ALA A 91 -0.87 14.40 -4.07
N ALA A 92 0.47 14.42 -4.20
CA ALA A 92 1.17 15.37 -5.08
C ALA A 92 0.78 15.19 -6.55
N PHE A 93 0.65 13.95 -7.02
CA PHE A 93 0.23 13.65 -8.39
C PHE A 93 -1.22 14.09 -8.66
N THR A 94 -2.13 13.81 -7.73
CA THR A 94 -3.57 14.13 -7.85
C THR A 94 -3.83 15.63 -8.04
N VAL A 95 -3.00 16.47 -7.41
CA VAL A 95 -3.20 17.93 -7.40
C VAL A 95 -2.34 18.68 -8.41
N ARG A 96 -1.57 17.96 -9.25
CA ARG A 96 -0.63 18.56 -10.21
C ARG A 96 -1.32 19.51 -11.18
N ASP A 97 -2.52 19.14 -11.62
CA ASP A 97 -3.28 19.85 -12.65
C ASP A 97 -4.38 20.75 -12.04
N TRP A 98 -4.38 20.93 -10.72
CA TRP A 98 -5.31 21.80 -10.01
C TRP A 98 -4.88 23.27 -10.07
N ASN A 99 -5.81 24.18 -9.75
CA ASN A 99 -5.48 25.59 -9.64
C ASN A 99 -4.42 25.85 -8.55
N TYR A 100 -3.68 26.96 -8.70
CA TYR A 100 -2.56 27.33 -7.85
C TYR A 100 -2.90 27.34 -6.36
N PHE A 101 -4.10 27.81 -6.00
CA PHE A 101 -4.52 27.90 -4.61
C PHE A 101 -4.62 26.52 -3.96
N LEU A 102 -5.35 25.59 -4.58
CA LEU A 102 -5.50 24.24 -4.05
C LEU A 102 -4.17 23.47 -4.03
N ARG A 103 -3.34 23.62 -5.07
CA ARG A 103 -1.99 23.02 -5.10
C ARG A 103 -1.13 23.54 -3.95
N THR A 104 -1.20 24.84 -3.65
CA THR A 104 -0.48 25.46 -2.53
C THR A 104 -0.99 24.94 -1.19
N SER A 105 -2.31 24.80 -1.02
CA SER A 105 -2.90 24.22 0.21
C SER A 105 -2.41 22.79 0.47
N VAL A 106 -2.37 21.93 -0.54
CA VAL A 106 -1.84 20.56 -0.40
C VAL A 106 -0.34 20.56 -0.14
N SER A 107 0.43 21.41 -0.83
CA SER A 107 1.87 21.53 -0.60
C SER A 107 2.19 21.97 0.83
N THR A 108 1.40 22.88 1.39
CA THR A 108 1.48 23.27 2.80
C THR A 108 1.08 22.13 3.73
N ALA A 109 0.01 21.38 3.43
CA ALA A 109 -0.37 20.21 4.21
C ALA A 109 0.75 19.16 4.27
N ILE A 110 1.36 18.81 3.12
CA ILE A 110 2.50 17.88 3.03
C ILE A 110 3.65 18.34 3.93
N ARG A 111 4.02 19.62 3.86
CA ARG A 111 5.06 20.21 4.72
C ARG A 111 4.70 20.14 6.20
N MET A 112 3.47 20.50 6.57
CA MET A 112 3.00 20.46 7.97
C MET A 112 2.93 19.05 8.55
N THR A 113 2.66 18.05 7.70
CA THR A 113 2.63 16.65 8.14
C THR A 113 4.00 16.01 8.31
N GLU A 114 5.09 16.74 8.01
CA GLU A 114 6.48 16.25 8.03
C GLU A 114 6.64 14.98 7.19
N GLN A 115 5.95 14.95 6.04
CA GLN A 115 5.98 13.78 5.17
C GLN A 115 7.29 13.75 4.40
N HIS A 116 8.04 12.69 4.60
CA HIS A 116 9.23 12.39 3.82
C HIS A 116 8.85 11.65 2.53
N ILE A 117 9.72 11.73 1.52
CA ILE A 117 9.59 10.97 0.26
C ILE A 117 9.64 9.46 0.48
N HIS A 118 10.21 9.03 1.61
CA HIS A 118 10.29 7.65 2.03
C HIS A 118 9.51 7.44 3.33
N ILE A 119 9.06 6.22 3.57
CA ILE A 119 8.41 5.76 4.79
C ILE A 119 9.09 4.49 5.29
N ARG A 120 9.02 4.25 6.60
CA ARG A 120 9.41 2.99 7.22
C ARG A 120 8.18 2.34 7.83
N ARG A 121 7.85 1.14 7.37
CA ARG A 121 6.66 0.38 7.80
C ARG A 121 6.98 -1.10 7.84
N THR A 122 6.27 -1.83 8.68
CA THR A 122 6.38 -3.28 8.73
C THR A 122 5.74 -3.94 7.51
N VAL A 123 6.12 -5.18 7.20
CA VAL A 123 5.51 -5.94 6.10
C VAL A 123 4.01 -6.13 6.30
N ARG A 124 3.53 -6.40 7.53
CA ARG A 124 2.09 -6.50 7.82
C ARG A 124 1.33 -5.21 7.48
N GLU A 125 1.90 -4.06 7.83
CA GLU A 125 1.30 -2.74 7.55
C GLU A 125 1.29 -2.45 6.06
N LEU A 126 2.35 -2.79 5.33
CA LEU A 126 2.44 -2.56 3.88
C LEU A 126 1.51 -3.49 3.09
N LEU A 127 1.30 -4.72 3.53
CA LEU A 127 0.46 -5.69 2.80
C LEU A 127 -1.02 -5.56 3.16
N PHE A 128 -1.41 -5.91 4.39
CA PHE A 128 -2.82 -6.21 4.72
C PHE A 128 -3.39 -5.35 5.85
N GLU A 129 -2.64 -5.10 6.92
CA GLU A 129 -3.17 -4.36 8.09
C GLU A 129 -3.40 -2.87 7.79
N GLY A 130 -2.57 -2.33 6.90
CA GLY A 130 -2.53 -0.93 6.55
C GLY A 130 -1.96 -0.05 7.65
N TYR A 131 -1.30 1.02 7.24
CA TYR A 131 -0.87 2.08 8.13
C TYR A 131 -1.73 3.33 7.96
N SER A 132 -1.98 4.02 9.07
CA SER A 132 -2.62 5.33 9.05
C SER A 132 -1.62 6.39 8.62
N ASP A 133 -2.06 7.33 7.78
CA ASP A 133 -1.25 8.44 7.30
C ASP A 133 -1.89 9.79 7.65
N ARG A 134 -1.07 10.76 8.08
CA ARG A 134 -1.56 12.09 8.48
C ARG A 134 -2.23 12.82 7.31
N LEU A 135 -1.77 12.63 6.08
CA LEU A 135 -2.39 13.21 4.88
C LEU A 135 -3.76 12.59 4.59
N ILE A 136 -3.90 11.26 4.75
CA ILE A 136 -5.20 10.59 4.60
C ILE A 136 -6.20 11.16 5.63
N ASN A 137 -5.76 11.30 6.88
CA ASN A 137 -6.59 11.85 7.95
C ASN A 137 -6.99 13.32 7.68
N MET A 138 -6.04 14.15 7.21
CA MET A 138 -6.32 15.54 6.84
C MET A 138 -7.26 15.64 5.65
N ALA A 139 -7.03 14.86 4.59
CA ALA A 139 -7.87 14.85 3.39
C ALA A 139 -9.33 14.51 3.72
N ARG A 140 -9.56 13.63 4.68
CA ARG A 140 -10.90 13.25 5.15
C ARG A 140 -11.54 14.27 6.09
N SER A 141 -10.74 15.02 6.85
CA SER A 141 -11.23 15.90 7.92
C SER A 141 -11.38 17.36 7.48
N MET A 142 -10.61 17.81 6.49
CA MET A 142 -10.57 19.21 6.10
C MET A 142 -11.52 19.50 4.92
N PRO A 143 -12.41 20.50 5.04
CA PRO A 143 -13.37 20.87 3.98
C PRO A 143 -12.71 21.22 2.63
N VAL A 144 -11.48 21.77 2.66
CA VAL A 144 -10.71 22.14 1.46
C VAL A 144 -10.37 20.94 0.59
N PHE A 145 -10.38 19.72 1.14
CA PHE A 145 -10.11 18.46 0.42
C PHE A 145 -11.37 17.63 0.17
N SER A 146 -12.56 18.19 0.38
CA SER A 146 -13.85 17.49 0.16
C SER A 146 -14.05 16.97 -1.27
N SER A 147 -13.38 17.57 -2.26
CA SER A 147 -13.36 17.09 -3.64
C SER A 147 -12.46 15.87 -3.86
N VAL A 148 -11.52 15.59 -2.95
CA VAL A 148 -10.67 14.40 -2.98
C VAL A 148 -11.45 13.23 -2.39
N LYS A 149 -11.86 12.30 -3.25
CA LYS A 149 -12.41 11.03 -2.79
C LYS A 149 -11.27 10.16 -2.26
N VAL A 150 -11.15 10.07 -0.94
CA VAL A 150 -10.25 9.11 -0.28
C VAL A 150 -11.07 7.89 0.13
N PRO A 151 -11.00 6.78 -0.62
CA PRO A 151 -11.87 5.62 -0.40
C PRO A 151 -11.58 4.83 0.88
N PHE A 152 -10.40 5.03 1.48
CA PHE A 152 -9.90 4.22 2.60
C PHE A 152 -9.43 5.07 3.79
N ASP A 153 -9.40 4.47 4.99
CA ASP A 153 -8.86 5.03 6.24
C ASP A 153 -7.35 4.82 6.41
N LYS A 154 -6.81 3.82 5.75
CA LYS A 154 -5.40 3.45 5.80
C LYS A 154 -4.89 3.13 4.40
N PHE A 155 -3.57 3.06 4.26
CA PHE A 155 -2.93 2.54 3.07
C PHE A 155 -2.29 1.19 3.35
N ALA A 156 -2.54 0.23 2.47
CA ALA A 156 -1.79 -1.02 2.27
C ALA A 156 -1.96 -1.44 0.81
N TRP A 157 -1.06 -2.25 0.28
CA TRP A 157 -1.15 -2.75 -1.10
C TRP A 157 -2.36 -3.65 -1.33
N PHE A 158 -2.75 -4.42 -0.31
CA PHE A 158 -3.90 -5.32 -0.31
C PHE A 158 -4.83 -4.97 0.86
N TYR A 159 -5.09 -3.67 1.06
CA TYR A 159 -5.95 -3.20 2.13
C TYR A 159 -7.41 -3.55 1.86
N LYS A 160 -8.00 -4.33 2.79
CA LYS A 160 -9.41 -4.79 2.81
C LYS A 160 -9.82 -5.73 1.67
#